data_AF-A0AAU1GW95-F1
#
_entry.id   AF-A0AAU1GW95-F1
#
_cell.length_a   1.000
_cell.length_b   1.000
_cell.length_c   1.000
_cell.angle_alpha   90.00
_cell.angle_beta   90.00
_cell.angle_gamma   90.00
#
_symmetry.space_group_name_H-M   'P 1'
#
loop_
_entity.id
_entity.type
_entity.pdbx_description
1 polymer ?
#
loop_
_entity_poly.entity_id
_entity_poly.type
_entity_poly.pdbx_seq_one_letter_code
_entity_poly.pdbx_strand_id
1 'polypeptide(L)'
;MKLEQLSGKRLLVPETNGVEDADLPEFMPPHASYTVHFVCSGSGQVTLRANGRKWISYPCDGVENVAEQITDKFPQTVSLTLSGSARWKAAVADGSV
;
A
#
# COMPACT_ATOMS: atom_id res chain seq x y z
N MET A 1 12.60 9.58 6.38
CA MET A 1 11.36 9.45 7.17
C MET A 1 11.02 7.96 7.20
N LYS A 2 10.73 7.37 8.36
CA LYS A 2 10.38 5.94 8.49
C LYS A 2 8.86 5.85 8.30
N LEU A 3 8.32 4.91 7.51
CA LEU A 3 6.86 4.80 7.32
C LEU A 3 6.14 4.44 8.65
N GLU A 4 6.91 4.12 9.70
CA GLU A 4 6.45 4.04 11.09
C GLU A 4 5.99 5.37 11.71
N GLN A 5 6.23 6.53 11.07
CA GLN A 5 5.84 7.86 11.57
C GLN A 5 4.59 8.43 10.87
N LEU A 6 3.56 7.61 10.61
CA LEU A 6 2.21 8.08 10.27
C LEU A 6 1.56 8.75 11.49
N SER A 7 2.16 9.85 11.93
CA SER A 7 1.89 10.53 13.20
C SER A 7 0.42 10.96 13.24
N GLY A 8 -0.38 10.23 14.01
CA GLY A 8 -1.81 10.50 14.23
C GLY A 8 -2.79 9.60 13.48
N LYS A 9 -2.36 8.77 12.51
CA LYS A 9 -3.24 7.82 11.83
C LYS A 9 -3.11 6.42 12.44
N ARG A 10 -4.23 5.70 12.56
CA ARG A 10 -4.26 4.31 13.03
C ARG A 10 -3.72 3.39 11.93
N LEU A 11 -2.65 2.66 12.23
CA LEU A 11 -2.17 1.59 11.34
C LEU A 11 -3.17 0.42 11.32
N LEU A 12 -3.53 0.01 10.11
CA LEU A 12 -4.32 -1.19 9.83
C LEU A 12 -3.40 -2.36 9.46
N VAL A 13 -2.30 -2.06 8.75
CA VAL A 13 -1.21 -3.00 8.43
C VAL A 13 0.12 -2.30 8.71
N PRO A 14 1.03 -2.90 9.50
CA PRO A 14 2.34 -2.32 9.77
C PRO A 14 3.22 -2.25 8.51
N GLU A 15 4.34 -1.54 8.57
CA GLU A 15 5.31 -1.51 7.46
C GLU A 15 5.77 -2.93 7.13
N THR A 16 5.55 -3.33 5.88
CA THR A 16 6.07 -4.55 5.27
C THR A 16 6.90 -4.20 4.05
N ASN A 17 7.75 -5.12 3.61
CA ASN A 17 8.62 -4.93 2.47
C ASN A 17 8.82 -6.24 1.70
N GLY A 18 9.14 -6.13 0.42
CA GLY A 18 9.33 -7.27 -0.46
C GLY A 18 10.05 -6.94 -1.76
N VAL A 19 10.47 -7.99 -2.46
CA VAL A 19 11.13 -7.94 -3.77
C VAL A 19 10.34 -8.70 -4.85
N GLU A 20 9.18 -9.21 -4.50
CA GLU A 20 8.26 -9.98 -5.35
C GLU A 20 6.81 -9.55 -5.08
N ASP A 21 5.88 -10.15 -5.81
CA ASP A 21 4.45 -9.99 -5.60
C ASP A 21 4.07 -10.46 -4.19
N ALA A 22 3.20 -9.71 -3.52
CA ALA A 22 2.74 -10.08 -2.19
C ALA A 22 1.35 -9.56 -1.87
N ASP A 23 0.63 -10.32 -1.06
CA ASP A 23 -0.58 -9.88 -0.37
C ASP A 23 -0.21 -9.33 1.01
N LEU A 24 -0.78 -8.16 1.34
CA LEU A 24 -0.75 -7.65 2.69
C LEU A 24 -1.75 -8.42 3.56
N PRO A 25 -1.53 -8.51 4.89
CA PRO A 25 -2.52 -9.03 5.82
C PRO A 25 -3.89 -8.38 5.61
N GLU A 26 -4.95 -9.18 5.66
CA GLU A 26 -6.33 -8.68 5.61
C GLU A 26 -6.57 -7.69 6.75
N PHE A 27 -7.32 -6.62 6.47
CA PHE A 27 -7.65 -5.59 7.44
C PHE A 27 -9.08 -5.09 7.24
N MET A 28 -9.66 -4.48 8.27
CA MET A 28 -10.98 -3.86 8.19
C MET A 28 -10.87 -2.38 8.55
N PRO A 29 -11.06 -1.46 7.59
CA PRO A 29 -11.02 -0.03 7.88
C PRO A 29 -12.27 0.37 8.69
N PRO A 30 -12.11 1.04 9.85
CA PRO A 30 -13.25 1.50 10.65
C PRO A 30 -13.99 2.67 9.98
N HIS A 31 -13.31 3.42 9.13
CA HIS A 31 -13.88 4.44 8.25
C HIS A 31 -14.08 3.90 6.84
N ALA A 32 -14.93 4.57 6.05
CA ALA A 32 -15.19 4.21 4.66
C ALA A 32 -14.01 4.56 3.70
N SER A 33 -12.78 4.54 4.22
CA SER A 33 -11.55 4.82 3.48
C SER A 33 -10.31 4.30 4.20
N TYR A 34 -9.26 4.06 3.43
CA TYR A 34 -7.91 3.80 3.91
C TYR A 34 -6.88 4.36 2.95
N THR A 35 -5.65 4.51 3.44
CA THR A 35 -4.50 4.97 2.66
C THR A 35 -3.38 3.94 2.68
N VAL A 36 -2.77 3.72 1.53
CA VAL A 36 -1.54 2.92 1.39
C VAL A 36 -0.38 3.88 1.21
N HIS A 37 0.53 3.89 2.18
CA HIS A 37 1.81 4.58 2.09
C HIS A 37 2.84 3.59 1.58
N PHE A 38 3.54 3.92 0.50
CA PHE A 38 4.49 2.99 -0.09
C PHE A 38 5.66 3.68 -0.79
N VAL A 39 6.77 2.97 -0.86
CA VAL A 39 7.95 3.34 -1.64
C VAL A 39 8.27 2.17 -2.54
N CYS A 40 8.48 2.41 -3.83
CA CYS A 40 9.05 1.41 -4.73
C CYS A 40 10.38 1.90 -5.29
N SER A 41 11.38 1.02 -5.37
CA SER A 41 12.70 1.33 -5.97
C SER A 41 13.19 0.19 -6.84
N GLY A 42 14.10 0.47 -7.77
CA GLY A 42 14.67 -0.53 -8.68
C GLY A 42 14.26 -0.26 -10.13
N SER A 43 14.19 -1.31 -10.96
CA SER A 43 13.68 -1.19 -12.32
C SER A 43 12.24 -1.68 -12.40
N GLY A 44 11.41 -1.00 -13.19
CA GLY A 44 10.02 -1.38 -13.42
C GLY A 44 9.01 -0.59 -12.58
N GLN A 45 7.94 -1.27 -12.16
CA GLN A 45 6.77 -0.63 -11.55
C GLN A 45 6.15 -1.52 -10.47
N VAL A 46 5.54 -0.88 -9.46
CA VAL A 46 4.61 -1.52 -8.52
C VAL A 46 3.18 -1.22 -8.93
N THR A 47 2.31 -2.22 -8.86
CA THR A 47 0.87 -2.05 -9.02
C THR A 47 0.17 -2.47 -7.75
N LEU A 48 -0.58 -1.55 -7.15
CA LEU A 48 -1.48 -1.84 -6.05
C LEU A 48 -2.78 -2.40 -6.62
N ARG A 49 -3.24 -3.49 -6.01
CA ARG A 49 -4.56 -4.07 -6.25
C ARG A 49 -5.34 -4.02 -4.95
N ALA A 50 -6.61 -3.61 -5.02
CA ALA A 50 -7.55 -3.68 -3.91
C ALA A 50 -8.59 -4.75 -4.24
N ASN A 51 -8.77 -5.75 -3.38
CA ASN A 51 -9.70 -6.86 -3.57
C ASN A 51 -9.56 -7.52 -4.97
N GLY A 52 -8.31 -7.78 -5.37
CA GLY A 52 -7.96 -8.38 -6.67
C GLY A 52 -8.09 -7.48 -7.90
N ARG A 53 -8.63 -6.26 -7.76
CA ARG A 53 -8.79 -5.31 -8.87
C ARG A 53 -7.60 -4.36 -8.92
N LYS A 54 -7.06 -4.14 -10.12
CA LYS A 54 -6.05 -3.11 -10.36
C LYS A 54 -6.59 -1.77 -9.90
N TRP A 55 -5.83 -1.13 -9.01
CA TRP A 55 -6.16 0.18 -8.49
C TRP A 55 -5.24 1.24 -9.09
N ILE A 56 -3.94 1.13 -8.88
CA ILE A 56 -2.97 2.11 -9.39
C ILE A 56 -1.59 1.49 -9.64
N SER A 57 -0.83 2.06 -10.57
CA SER A 57 0.55 1.65 -10.89
C SER A 57 1.49 2.83 -10.75
N TYR A 58 2.68 2.60 -10.19
CA TYR A 58 3.71 3.62 -9.97
C TYR A 58 5.08 3.12 -10.41
N PRO A 59 5.93 4.01 -10.99
CA PRO A 59 7.32 3.69 -11.27
C PRO A 59 8.08 3.44 -9.96
N CYS A 60 9.07 2.56 -10.04
CA CYS A 60 9.94 2.26 -8.91
C CYS A 60 11.16 3.20 -8.86
N ASP A 61 10.90 4.49 -8.73
CA ASP A 61 11.88 5.59 -8.76
C ASP A 61 12.47 5.96 -7.38
N GLY A 62 12.05 5.28 -6.32
CA GLY A 62 12.49 5.50 -4.95
C GLY A 62 11.75 6.61 -4.22
N VAL A 63 10.70 7.19 -4.81
CA VAL A 63 9.89 8.25 -4.20
C VAL A 63 8.78 7.63 -3.34
N GLU A 64 8.52 8.27 -2.19
CA GLU A 64 7.39 7.91 -1.33
C GLU A 64 6.08 8.39 -1.96
N ASN A 65 5.10 7.50 -2.00
CA ASN A 65 3.81 7.72 -2.60
C ASN A 65 2.70 7.35 -1.60
N VAL A 66 1.55 7.98 -1.77
CA VAL A 66 0.34 7.69 -1.01
C VAL A 66 -0.80 7.47 -1.98
N ALA A 67 -1.55 6.39 -1.77
CA ALA A 67 -2.75 6.10 -2.53
C ALA A 67 -3.94 5.98 -1.56
N GLU A 68 -5.04 6.65 -1.87
CA GLU A 68 -6.28 6.61 -1.07
C GLU A 68 -7.37 5.79 -1.76
N GLN A 69 -7.99 4.88 -1.00
CA GLN A 69 -9.13 4.09 -1.46
C GLN A 69 -10.36 4.37 -0.61
N ILE A 70 -11.46 4.76 -1.26
CA ILE A 70 -12.80 4.81 -0.65
C ILE A 70 -13.41 3.41 -0.73
N THR A 71 -13.96 2.93 0.37
CA THR A 71 -14.52 1.58 0.48
C THR A 71 -15.65 1.54 1.51
N ASP A 72 -16.45 0.48 1.50
CA ASP A 72 -17.39 0.19 2.58
C ASP A 72 -16.69 -0.49 3.77
N LYS A 73 -17.37 -0.56 4.91
CA LYS A 73 -16.86 -1.20 6.13
C LYS A 73 -16.92 -2.73 6.06
N PHE A 74 -16.05 -3.32 5.25
CA PHE A 74 -15.86 -4.77 5.13
C PHE A 74 -14.37 -5.12 5.06
N PRO A 75 -13.99 -6.40 5.29
CA PRO A 75 -12.60 -6.84 5.17
C PRO A 75 -12.01 -6.51 3.79
N GLN A 76 -10.83 -5.90 3.77
CA GLN A 76 -10.10 -5.47 2.58
C GLN A 76 -8.83 -6.28 2.42
N THR A 77 -8.46 -6.53 1.17
CA THR A 77 -7.14 -7.03 0.80
C THR A 77 -6.44 -6.04 -0.12
N VAL A 78 -5.13 -5.89 0.10
CA VAL A 78 -4.25 -5.12 -0.78
C VAL A 78 -3.11 -6.02 -1.22
N SER A 79 -2.88 -6.07 -2.52
CA SER A 79 -1.76 -6.80 -3.11
C SER A 79 -0.82 -5.83 -3.83
N LEU A 80 0.48 -6.05 -3.71
CA LEU A 80 1.50 -5.37 -4.49
C LEU A 80 2.02 -6.35 -5.54
N THR A 81 1.92 -5.97 -6.82
CA THR A 81 2.51 -6.76 -7.91
C THR A 81 3.59 -5.96 -8.60
N LEU A 82 4.71 -6.59 -8.89
CA LEU A 82 5.90 -5.96 -9.44
C LEU A 82 6.10 -6.32 -10.90
N SER A 83 6.80 -5.43 -11.58
CA SER A 83 7.47 -5.72 -12.84
C SER A 83 8.92 -5.28 -12.73
N GLY A 84 9.81 -5.93 -13.48
CA GLY A 84 11.25 -5.66 -13.42
C GLY A 84 11.91 -6.13 -12.12
N SER A 85 13.08 -5.58 -11.81
CA SER A 85 13.82 -5.85 -10.58
C SER A 85 13.46 -4.82 -9.50
N ALA A 86 12.17 -4.71 -9.22
CA ALA A 86 11.61 -3.78 -8.26
C ALA A 86 11.64 -4.34 -6.84
N ARG A 87 11.63 -3.44 -5.86
CA ARG A 87 11.45 -3.73 -4.43
C ARG A 87 10.56 -2.67 -3.81
N TRP A 88 9.71 -3.07 -2.88
CA TRP A 88 8.70 -2.21 -2.28
C TRP A 88 8.76 -2.23 -0.76
N LYS A 89 8.27 -1.14 -0.17
CA LYS A 89 7.87 -1.04 1.23
C LYS A 89 6.47 -0.44 1.26
N ALA A 90 5.59 -0.95 2.11
CA ALA A 90 4.24 -0.43 2.22
C ALA A 90 3.68 -0.55 3.64
N ALA A 91 2.80 0.38 4.02
CA ALA A 91 1.99 0.33 5.22
C ALA A 91 0.56 0.78 4.88
N VAL A 92 -0.43 0.30 5.64
CA VAL A 92 -1.83 0.71 5.47
C VAL A 92 -2.28 1.46 6.71
N ALA A 93 -2.84 2.64 6.50
CA ALA A 93 -3.45 3.46 7.54
C ALA A 93 -4.94 3.68 7.30
N ASP A 94 -5.66 3.86 8.39
CA ASP A 94 -7.07 4.22 8.38
C ASP A 94 -7.28 5.67 7.90
N GLY A 95 -8.39 5.88 7.18
CA GLY A 95 -8.82 7.18 6.70
C GLY A 95 -8.15 7.65 5.40
N SER A 96 -8.65 8.78 4.89
CA SER A 96 -8.11 9.53 3.77
C SER A 96 -6.85 10.30 4.17
N VAL A 97 -6.07 10.79 3.21
CA VAL A 97 -4.86 11.59 3.49
C VAL A 97 -5.18 12.90 4.18
#